data_AF-A0A8J9VV85-F1
#
_entry.id   AF-A0A8J9VV85-F1
#
_cell.length_a   1.000
_cell.length_b   1.000
_cell.length_c   1.000
_cell.angle_alpha   90.00
_cell.angle_beta   90.00
_cell.angle_gamma   90.00
#
_symmetry.space_group_name_H-M   'P 1'
#
loop_
_entity.id
_entity.type
_entity.pdbx_description
1 polymer ?
#
loop_
_entity_poly.entity_id
_entity_poly.type
_entity_poly.pdbx_seq_one_letter_code
_entity_poly.pdbx_strand_id
1 'polypeptide(L)'
;MICLYQYMILKGYFKTIDHKFLEVGHSYLDSDRDFGRIEKVLRKHETVQGTEQYRDIICKASKLNQVIDMSGHFRNISCLHEKLNLINRKKDVNKSKVNFRDGIRWIREEEFGSYLYKETYDVMTPFKNVDILKRKSRPDDFILERVSGSYGTITREKKDNIKDQLKFVKPEYRYFYEEILKK
;
A
#
# COMPACT_ATOMS: atom_id res chain seq x y z
N MET A 1 -5.56 6.08 -3.53
CA MET A 1 -4.15 6.28 -3.88
C MET A 1 -3.85 7.76 -4.12
N ILE A 2 -4.39 8.40 -5.18
CA ILE A 2 -4.16 9.84 -5.47
C ILE A 2 -4.34 10.75 -4.25
N CYS A 3 -5.41 10.60 -3.48
CA CYS A 3 -5.62 11.45 -2.29
C CYS A 3 -4.48 11.36 -1.26
N LEU A 4 -3.81 10.21 -1.15
CA LEU A 4 -2.65 10.06 -0.27
C LEU A 4 -1.44 10.82 -0.84
N TYR A 5 -1.21 10.76 -2.15
CA TYR A 5 -0.13 11.52 -2.78
C TYR A 5 -0.35 13.01 -2.66
N GLN A 6 -1.58 13.46 -2.91
CA GLN A 6 -2.01 14.83 -2.71
C GLN A 6 -1.77 15.32 -1.27
N TYR A 7 -2.07 14.49 -0.27
CA TYR A 7 -1.73 14.79 1.12
C TYR A 7 -0.22 14.93 1.33
N MET A 8 0.59 14.02 0.78
CA MET A 8 2.04 14.06 0.96
C MET A 8 2.71 15.25 0.26
N ILE A 9 2.24 15.63 -0.93
CA ILE A 9 2.66 16.85 -1.65
C ILE A 9 2.25 18.09 -0.84
N LEU A 10 0.99 18.15 -0.37
CA LEU A 10 0.48 19.26 0.43
C LEU A 10 1.29 19.46 1.73
N LYS A 11 1.71 18.36 2.37
CA LYS A 11 2.56 18.37 3.57
C LYS A 11 4.03 18.68 3.29
N GLY A 12 4.42 18.79 2.02
CA GLY A 12 5.81 19.02 1.64
C GLY A 12 6.74 17.82 1.92
N TYR A 13 6.19 16.62 2.12
CA TYR A 13 7.01 15.42 2.31
C TYR A 13 7.73 15.01 1.03
N PHE A 14 7.11 15.27 -0.12
CA PHE A 14 7.69 15.06 -1.42
C PHE A 14 7.44 16.29 -2.30
N LYS A 15 8.40 16.59 -3.17
CA LYS A 15 8.25 17.58 -4.23
C LYS A 15 7.52 16.99 -5.44
N THR A 16 7.80 15.73 -5.75
CA THR A 16 7.24 15.02 -6.88
C THR A 16 7.07 13.56 -6.51
N ILE A 17 5.94 12.97 -6.90
CA ILE A 17 5.68 11.53 -6.74
C ILE A 17 5.40 10.97 -8.13
N ASP A 18 6.23 10.01 -8.56
CA ASP A 18 6.03 9.24 -9.78
C ASP A 18 5.55 7.83 -9.42
N HIS A 19 4.34 7.46 -9.85
CA HIS A 19 3.80 6.12 -9.70
C HIS A 19 3.67 5.46 -11.08
N LYS A 20 4.40 4.36 -11.29
CA LYS A 20 4.37 3.57 -12.53
C LYS A 20 3.66 2.23 -12.28
N PHE A 21 2.62 1.94 -13.05
CA PHE A 21 1.79 0.72 -12.96
C PHE A 21 2.38 -0.41 -13.79
N LEU A 22 3.30 -1.15 -13.20
CA LEU A 22 4.08 -2.20 -13.85
C LEU A 22 3.27 -3.14 -14.75
N GLU A 23 3.86 -3.48 -15.90
CA GLU A 23 3.33 -4.55 -16.75
C GLU A 23 3.79 -5.91 -16.25
N VAL A 24 2.83 -6.83 -16.15
CA VAL A 24 3.06 -8.23 -15.80
C VAL A 24 4.07 -8.83 -16.78
N GLY A 25 5.12 -9.48 -16.25
CA GLY A 25 6.11 -10.21 -17.05
C GLY A 25 7.26 -9.38 -17.64
N HIS A 26 7.23 -8.05 -17.52
CA HIS A 26 8.25 -7.17 -18.13
C HIS A 26 8.92 -6.20 -17.15
N SER A 27 8.49 -6.19 -15.89
CA SER A 27 9.01 -5.28 -14.87
C SER A 27 9.86 -6.04 -13.87
N TYR A 28 11.18 -5.95 -13.99
CA TYR A 28 12.07 -6.35 -12.90
C TYR A 28 12.02 -5.29 -11.81
N LEU A 29 11.49 -5.64 -10.64
CA LEU A 29 11.56 -4.76 -9.48
C LEU A 29 12.89 -4.97 -8.77
N ASP A 30 13.46 -3.89 -8.22
CA ASP A 30 14.63 -4.00 -7.36
C ASP A 30 14.38 -4.94 -6.16
N SER A 31 13.13 -4.97 -5.68
CA SER A 31 12.68 -5.88 -4.62
C SER A 31 12.72 -7.37 -5.02
N ASP A 32 12.64 -7.71 -6.30
CA ASP A 32 12.62 -9.11 -6.75
C ASP A 32 13.90 -9.84 -6.35
N ARG A 33 15.02 -9.14 -6.34
CA ARG A 33 16.31 -9.69 -5.88
C ARG A 33 16.25 -10.06 -4.40
N ASP A 34 15.68 -9.20 -3.57
CA ASP A 34 15.59 -9.43 -2.12
C ASP A 34 14.55 -10.50 -1.80
N PHE A 35 13.42 -10.53 -2.51
CA PHE A 35 12.47 -11.63 -2.43
C PHE A 35 13.11 -12.96 -2.84
N GLY A 36 13.91 -13.00 -3.91
CA GLY A 36 14.62 -14.21 -4.31
C GLY A 36 15.64 -14.69 -3.26
N ARG A 37 16.28 -13.78 -2.52
CA ARG A 37 17.16 -14.14 -1.40
C ARG A 37 16.36 -14.71 -0.21
N ILE A 38 15.25 -14.06 0.15
CA ILE A 38 14.35 -14.51 1.21
C ILE A 38 13.80 -15.90 0.86
N GLU A 39 13.35 -16.10 -0.37
CA GLU A 39 12.81 -17.37 -0.84
C GLU A 39 13.85 -18.50 -0.79
N LYS A 40 15.10 -18.23 -1.14
CA LYS A 40 16.20 -19.22 -1.01
C LYS A 40 16.42 -19.67 0.43
N VAL A 41 16.26 -18.78 1.41
CA VAL A 41 16.34 -19.15 2.83
C VAL A 41 15.07 -19.90 3.23
N LEU A 42 13.90 -19.39 2.84
CA LEU A 42 12.60 -19.98 3.13
C LEU A 42 12.50 -21.44 2.64
N ARG A 43 13.01 -21.75 1.44
CA ARG A 43 13.03 -23.12 0.87
C ARG A 43 13.84 -24.13 1.70
N LYS A 44 14.71 -23.67 2.60
CA LYS A 44 15.45 -24.53 3.54
C LYS A 44 14.66 -24.86 4.80
N HIS A 45 13.54 -24.18 5.05
CA HIS A 45 12.65 -24.46 6.15
C HIS A 45 11.52 -25.38 5.68
N GLU A 46 11.31 -26.51 6.38
CA GLU A 46 10.21 -27.44 6.07
C GLU A 46 8.82 -26.82 6.29
N THR A 47 8.66 -25.99 7.34
CA THR A 47 7.36 -25.40 7.66
C THR A 47 7.54 -24.11 8.47
N VAL A 48 6.82 -23.06 8.08
CA VAL A 48 6.69 -21.82 8.85
C VAL A 48 5.34 -21.80 9.54
N GLN A 49 5.36 -21.71 10.87
CA GLN A 49 4.21 -21.85 11.76
C GLN A 49 3.95 -20.61 12.62
N GLY A 50 4.84 -19.60 12.61
CA GLY A 50 4.68 -18.36 13.36
C GLY A 50 5.21 -17.13 12.63
N THR A 51 4.74 -15.95 13.01
CA THR A 51 5.18 -14.66 12.45
C THR A 51 6.64 -14.34 12.77
N GLU A 52 7.10 -14.70 13.97
CA GLU A 52 8.51 -14.50 14.36
C GLU A 52 9.47 -15.33 13.50
N GLN A 53 9.04 -16.51 13.03
CA GLN A 53 9.86 -17.30 12.12
C GLN A 53 10.03 -16.59 10.77
N TYR A 54 8.99 -15.94 10.24
CA TYR A 54 9.14 -15.10 9.04
C TYR A 54 10.12 -13.94 9.27
N ARG A 55 10.04 -13.30 10.44
CA ARG A 55 10.97 -12.23 10.81
C ARG A 55 12.41 -12.71 10.79
N ASP A 56 12.68 -13.86 11.42
CA ASP A 56 14.01 -14.46 11.44
C ASP A 56 14.51 -14.83 10.05
N ILE A 57 13.65 -15.41 9.20
CA ILE A 57 13.98 -15.79 7.83
C ILE A 57 14.36 -14.54 7.01
N ILE A 58 13.58 -13.47 7.11
CA ILE A 58 13.85 -12.21 6.41
C ILE A 58 15.18 -11.61 6.86
N CYS A 59 15.45 -11.55 8.17
CA CYS A 59 16.72 -11.05 8.71
C CYS A 59 17.92 -11.93 8.30
N LYS A 60 17.75 -13.26 8.20
CA LYS A 60 18.82 -14.18 7.76
C LYS A 60 19.14 -14.07 6.28
N ALA A 61 18.19 -13.64 5.45
CA ALA A 61 18.39 -13.54 4.01
C ALA A 61 19.40 -12.47 3.59
N SER A 62 19.57 -11.41 4.40
CA SER A 62 20.56 -10.36 4.18
C SER A 62 20.80 -9.56 5.45
N LYS A 63 22.07 -9.20 5.72
CA LYS A 63 22.42 -8.30 6.85
C LYS A 63 21.81 -6.90 6.74
N LEU A 64 21.38 -6.51 5.54
CA LEU A 64 20.72 -5.23 5.28
C LEU A 64 19.22 -5.26 5.56
N ASN A 65 18.63 -6.45 5.69
CA ASN A 65 17.19 -6.58 5.91
C ASN A 65 16.83 -6.14 7.32
N GLN A 66 15.77 -5.33 7.43
CA GLN A 66 15.20 -4.91 8.70
C GLN A 66 13.71 -5.21 8.72
N VAL A 67 13.25 -5.83 9.80
CA VAL A 67 11.83 -6.10 10.03
C VAL A 67 11.34 -5.18 11.14
N ILE A 68 10.44 -4.28 10.76
CA ILE A 68 9.87 -3.26 11.64
C ILE A 68 8.44 -3.67 11.99
N ASP A 69 8.10 -3.61 13.29
CA ASP A 69 6.73 -3.80 13.73
C ASP A 69 5.89 -2.57 13.35
N MET A 70 4.88 -2.79 12.50
CA MET A 70 3.96 -1.75 12.03
C MET A 70 2.71 -1.63 12.92
N SER A 71 2.65 -2.37 14.03
CA SER A 71 1.58 -2.26 15.02
C SER A 71 1.44 -0.82 15.51
N GLY A 72 0.24 -0.25 15.37
CA GLY A 72 -0.03 1.15 15.73
C GLY A 72 0.54 2.20 14.77
N HIS A 73 1.15 1.81 13.64
CA HIS A 73 1.59 2.75 12.59
C HIS A 73 0.54 3.01 11.51
N PHE A 74 -0.55 2.23 11.49
CA PHE A 74 -1.66 2.43 10.56
C PHE A 74 -2.36 3.78 10.75
N ARG A 75 -2.82 4.35 9.63
CA ARG A 75 -3.50 5.64 9.56
C ARG A 75 -4.83 5.49 8.85
N ASN A 76 -5.87 6.17 9.33
CA ASN A 76 -7.18 6.15 8.66
C ASN A 76 -7.16 7.14 7.49
N ILE A 77 -7.39 6.63 6.28
CA ILE A 77 -7.43 7.42 5.04
C ILE A 77 -8.81 7.41 4.36
N SER A 78 -9.84 6.84 4.99
CA SER A 78 -11.16 6.64 4.37
C SER A 78 -11.82 7.97 3.97
N CYS A 79 -11.78 8.96 4.86
CA CYS A 79 -12.34 10.30 4.61
C CYS A 79 -11.30 11.30 4.08
N LEU A 80 -10.14 10.82 3.60
CA LEU A 80 -9.04 11.72 3.18
C LEU A 80 -9.45 12.61 2.00
N HIS A 81 -10.21 12.07 1.05
CA HIS A 81 -10.68 12.83 -0.10
C HIS A 81 -11.61 13.99 0.29
N GLU A 82 -12.45 13.81 1.31
CA GLU A 82 -13.31 14.86 1.87
C GLU A 82 -12.49 15.93 2.59
N LYS A 83 -11.56 15.51 3.47
CA LYS A 83 -10.66 16.42 4.19
C LYS A 83 -9.80 17.26 3.25
N LEU A 84 -9.39 16.69 2.11
CA LEU A 84 -8.62 17.40 1.07
C LEU A 84 -9.50 18.13 0.06
N ASN A 85 -10.83 18.05 0.16
CA ASN A 85 -11.77 18.65 -0.78
C ASN A 85 -11.53 18.22 -2.25
N LEU A 86 -11.22 16.94 -2.45
CA LEU A 86 -10.94 16.33 -3.75
C LEU A 86 -12.17 15.62 -4.32
N ILE A 87 -12.29 15.62 -5.65
CA ILE A 87 -13.35 14.93 -6.38
C ILE A 87 -12.76 14.02 -7.46
N ASN A 88 -13.38 12.85 -7.64
CA ASN A 88 -13.00 11.90 -8.69
C ASN A 88 -13.52 12.38 -10.06
N ARG A 89 -12.67 13.08 -10.82
CA ARG A 89 -13.01 13.54 -12.17
C ARG A 89 -12.77 12.45 -13.20
N LYS A 90 -13.75 12.29 -14.11
CA LYS A 90 -13.73 11.29 -15.20
C LYS A 90 -13.22 11.83 -16.52
N LYS A 91 -12.87 13.12 -16.56
CA LYS A 91 -12.35 13.82 -17.73
C LYS A 91 -11.12 14.62 -17.34
N ASP A 92 -10.20 14.72 -18.26
CA ASP A 92 -9.02 15.58 -18.14
C ASP A 92 -9.38 17.05 -18.44
N VAL A 93 -8.39 17.95 -18.32
CA VAL A 93 -8.56 19.38 -18.63
C VAL A 93 -8.99 19.61 -20.09
N ASN A 94 -8.61 18.71 -21.00
CA ASN A 94 -8.96 18.74 -22.42
C ASN A 94 -10.32 18.05 -22.72
N LYS A 95 -11.09 17.68 -21.70
CA LYS A 95 -12.38 16.96 -21.78
C LYS A 95 -12.28 15.54 -22.33
N SER A 96 -11.09 14.98 -22.48
CA SER A 96 -10.87 13.58 -22.83
C SER A 96 -11.25 12.68 -21.66
N LYS A 97 -11.78 11.49 -21.95
CA LYS A 97 -12.15 10.52 -20.92
C LYS A 97 -10.90 9.98 -20.22
N VAL A 98 -10.92 9.94 -18.89
CA VAL A 98 -9.86 9.34 -18.07
C VAL A 98 -10.21 7.89 -17.76
N ASN A 99 -9.55 6.96 -18.43
CA ASN A 99 -9.69 5.52 -18.18
C ASN A 99 -8.74 5.08 -17.05
N PHE A 100 -9.06 5.47 -15.82
CA PHE A 100 -8.14 5.33 -14.68
C PHE A 100 -7.67 3.89 -14.41
N ARG A 101 -8.57 2.90 -14.51
CA ARG A 101 -8.28 1.52 -14.12
C ARG A 101 -7.38 0.79 -15.13
N ASP A 102 -7.68 0.94 -16.40
CA ASP A 102 -7.11 0.06 -17.45
C ASP A 102 -6.19 0.81 -18.42
N GLY A 103 -6.27 2.15 -18.46
CA GLY A 103 -5.50 2.96 -19.42
C GLY A 103 -4.25 3.60 -18.83
N ILE A 104 -4.25 3.93 -17.53
CA ILE A 104 -3.15 4.70 -16.95
C ILE A 104 -1.98 3.78 -16.61
N ARG A 105 -0.80 4.14 -17.10
CA ARG A 105 0.47 3.45 -16.83
C ARG A 105 1.40 4.23 -15.93
N TRP A 106 1.25 5.55 -15.91
CA TRP A 106 2.12 6.42 -15.13
C TRP A 106 1.30 7.59 -14.60
N ILE A 107 1.28 7.77 -13.28
CA ILE A 107 0.77 8.96 -12.59
C ILE A 107 1.95 9.78 -12.07
N ARG A 108 1.87 11.10 -12.21
CA ARG A 108 2.78 12.03 -11.58
C ARG A 108 2.02 13.09 -10.79
N GLU A 109 2.50 13.36 -9.60
CA GLU A 109 1.97 14.38 -8.69
C GLU A 109 3.07 15.38 -8.41
N GLU A 110 2.89 16.63 -8.81
CA GLU A 110 3.87 17.72 -8.61
C GLU A 110 3.28 18.86 -7.76
N GLU A 111 1.96 19.05 -7.81
CA GLU A 111 1.26 20.13 -7.12
C GLU A 111 -0.03 19.62 -6.48
N PHE A 112 -0.47 20.31 -5.43
CA PHE A 112 -1.74 20.00 -4.79
C PHE A 112 -2.92 20.47 -5.65
N GLY A 113 -3.86 19.57 -5.90
CA GLY A 113 -5.13 19.84 -6.57
C GLY A 113 -5.25 19.24 -7.97
N SER A 114 -4.17 18.73 -8.54
CA SER A 114 -4.13 18.12 -9.87
C SER A 114 -3.17 16.95 -9.90
N TYR A 115 -3.41 16.01 -10.81
CA TYR A 115 -2.45 14.96 -11.12
C TYR A 115 -2.23 14.85 -12.62
N LEU A 116 -1.01 14.46 -12.97
CA LEU A 116 -0.59 14.18 -14.33
C LEU A 116 -0.66 12.69 -14.59
N TYR A 117 -1.01 12.27 -15.81
CA TYR A 117 -0.97 10.86 -16.20
C TYR A 117 -0.52 10.61 -17.64
N LYS A 118 0.00 9.40 -17.89
CA LYS A 118 0.25 8.84 -19.22
C LYS A 118 -0.34 7.44 -19.33
N GLU A 119 -0.64 7.08 -20.57
CA GLU A 119 -1.08 5.73 -20.98
C GLU A 119 0.09 4.92 -21.57
N THR A 120 1.31 5.46 -21.51
CA THR A 120 2.55 4.88 -22.04
C THR A 120 3.70 5.10 -21.03
N TYR A 121 4.77 4.33 -21.18
CA TYR A 121 6.03 4.53 -20.44
C TYR A 121 7.03 5.43 -21.16
N ASP A 122 6.71 5.83 -22.39
CA ASP A 122 7.57 6.68 -23.19
C ASP A 122 7.79 8.03 -22.49
N VAL A 123 9.06 8.41 -22.40
CA VAL A 123 9.50 9.64 -21.75
C VAL A 123 9.07 10.84 -22.58
N MET A 124 9.06 10.71 -23.91
CA MET A 124 8.78 11.80 -24.86
C MET A 124 7.29 12.14 -24.94
N THR A 125 6.41 11.17 -24.74
CA THR A 125 4.96 11.38 -24.70
C THR A 125 4.60 12.40 -23.61
N PRO A 126 3.90 13.50 -23.88
CA PRO A 126 3.54 14.47 -22.85
C PRO A 126 2.51 13.91 -21.86
N PHE A 127 2.55 14.41 -20.62
CA PHE A 127 1.53 14.08 -19.63
C PHE A 127 0.19 14.77 -19.95
N LYS A 128 -0.91 14.07 -19.69
CA LYS A 128 -2.26 14.66 -19.60
C LYS A 128 -2.52 15.11 -18.17
N ASN A 129 -3.31 16.17 -17.97
CA ASN A 129 -3.57 16.74 -16.65
C ASN A 129 -5.04 16.59 -16.23
N VAL A 130 -5.28 16.25 -14.97
CA VAL A 130 -6.61 16.18 -14.36
C VAL A 130 -6.66 17.08 -13.12
N ASP A 131 -7.51 18.10 -13.15
CA ASP A 131 -7.86 18.90 -11.97
C ASP A 131 -8.90 18.15 -11.12
N ILE A 132 -8.54 17.89 -9.88
CA ILE A 132 -9.35 17.12 -8.92
C ILE A 132 -9.82 17.97 -7.74
N LEU A 133 -9.61 19.29 -7.74
CA LEU A 133 -10.19 20.16 -6.72
C LEU A 133 -11.71 20.27 -6.91
N LYS A 134 -12.44 20.07 -5.82
CA LYS A 134 -13.89 20.30 -5.78
C LYS A 134 -14.19 21.80 -5.66
N ARG A 135 -13.36 22.56 -4.93
CA ARG A 135 -13.37 24.02 -4.84
C ARG A 135 -11.93 24.54 -4.88
N LYS A 136 -11.72 25.77 -5.36
CA LYS A 136 -10.39 26.42 -5.46
C LYS A 136 -9.77 26.82 -4.11
N SER A 137 -10.18 26.20 -3.01
CA SER A 137 -9.67 26.47 -1.67
C SER A 137 -8.72 25.35 -1.25
N ARG A 138 -7.59 25.72 -0.64
CA ARG A 138 -6.75 24.76 0.07
C ARG A 138 -7.48 24.28 1.33
N PRO A 139 -7.37 22.99 1.67
CA PRO A 139 -7.88 22.49 2.94
C PRO A 139 -7.06 23.06 4.11
N ASP A 140 -7.68 23.13 5.28
CA ASP A 140 -6.98 23.49 6.52
C ASP A 140 -5.88 22.47 6.85
N ASP A 141 -4.93 22.87 7.67
CA ASP A 141 -3.87 21.96 8.09
C ASP A 141 -4.42 20.87 9.03
N PHE A 142 -4.21 19.60 8.69
CA PHE A 142 -4.61 18.47 9.54
C PHE A 142 -3.58 17.34 9.51
N ILE A 143 -3.54 16.52 10.55
CA ILE A 143 -2.69 15.34 10.62
C ILE A 143 -3.56 14.09 10.47
N LEU A 144 -3.07 13.09 9.73
CA LEU A 144 -3.71 11.78 9.69
C LEU A 144 -3.59 11.10 11.05
N GLU A 145 -4.74 10.83 11.66
CA GLU A 145 -4.83 10.14 12.94
C GLU A 145 -4.38 8.69 12.84
N ARG A 146 -3.73 8.22 13.91
CA ARG A 146 -3.44 6.80 14.09
C ARG A 146 -4.76 6.05 14.21
N VAL A 147 -4.83 4.86 13.61
CA VAL A 147 -5.97 3.98 13.89
C VAL A 147 -5.80 3.47 15.32
N SER A 148 -6.59 4.02 16.24
CA SER A 148 -6.70 3.54 17.62
C SER A 148 -7.89 2.57 17.72
N GLY A 149 -7.65 1.26 17.58
CA GLY A 149 -8.73 0.28 17.71
C GLY A 149 -8.42 -1.09 17.11
N SER A 150 -9.37 -2.02 17.31
CA SER A 150 -9.40 -3.38 16.76
C SER A 150 -9.22 -3.38 15.24
N TYR A 151 -8.25 -4.15 14.75
CA TYR A 151 -7.89 -4.28 13.33
C TYR A 151 -8.91 -5.13 12.57
N GLY A 152 -10.10 -4.59 12.35
CA GLY A 152 -11.20 -5.33 11.76
C GLY A 152 -11.61 -6.55 12.60
N THR A 153 -12.80 -7.08 12.33
CA THR A 153 -13.26 -8.29 12.99
C THR A 153 -13.01 -9.47 12.08
N ILE A 154 -12.35 -10.51 12.59
CA ILE A 154 -12.21 -11.77 11.85
C ILE A 154 -13.60 -12.42 11.80
N THR A 155 -14.04 -12.80 10.60
CA THR A 155 -15.33 -13.47 10.43
C THR A 155 -15.36 -14.79 11.17
N ARG A 156 -16.56 -15.27 11.51
CA ARG A 156 -16.72 -16.54 12.20
C ARG A 156 -16.12 -17.70 11.41
N GLU A 157 -16.32 -17.75 10.09
CA GLU A 157 -15.74 -18.83 9.27
C GLU A 157 -14.22 -18.84 9.36
N LYS A 158 -13.58 -17.67 9.41
CA LYS A 158 -12.13 -17.57 9.51
C LYS A 158 -11.62 -17.94 10.90
N LYS A 159 -12.38 -17.65 11.97
CA LYS A 159 -12.06 -18.15 13.33
C LYS A 159 -12.15 -19.67 13.41
N ASP A 160 -13.20 -20.26 12.82
CA ASP A 160 -13.39 -21.72 12.82
C ASP A 160 -12.28 -22.42 12.00
N ASN A 161 -11.90 -21.86 10.84
CA ASN A 161 -10.74 -22.34 10.08
C ASN A 161 -9.43 -22.29 10.89
N ILE A 162 -9.18 -21.22 11.66
CA ILE A 162 -7.99 -21.12 12.52
C ILE A 162 -8.01 -22.24 13.59
N LYS A 163 -9.17 -22.48 14.22
CA LYS A 163 -9.32 -23.56 15.21
C LYS A 163 -9.05 -24.93 14.60
N ASP A 164 -9.57 -25.20 13.41
CA ASP A 164 -9.37 -26.48 12.73
C ASP A 164 -7.90 -26.70 12.34
N GLN A 165 -7.17 -25.63 12.03
CA GLN A 165 -5.76 -25.68 11.66
C GLN A 165 -4.80 -25.73 12.86
N LEU A 166 -5.22 -25.27 14.04
CA LEU A 166 -4.39 -25.27 15.27
C LEU A 166 -3.81 -26.65 15.61
N LYS A 167 -4.50 -27.72 15.25
CA LYS A 167 -4.02 -29.10 15.45
C LYS A 167 -2.72 -29.41 14.70
N PHE A 168 -2.44 -28.70 13.61
CA PHE A 168 -1.21 -28.84 12.82
C PHE A 168 -0.10 -27.87 13.25
N VAL A 169 -0.38 -26.94 14.16
CA VAL A 169 0.58 -25.97 14.69
C VAL A 169 1.23 -26.53 15.95
N LYS A 170 2.57 -26.47 16.04
CA LYS A 170 3.30 -26.88 17.23
C LYS A 170 2.91 -26.02 18.44
N PRO A 171 2.85 -26.57 19.66
CA PRO A 171 2.39 -25.85 20.86
C PRO A 171 3.06 -24.49 21.07
N GLU A 172 4.37 -24.39 20.80
CA GLU A 172 5.18 -23.16 20.96
C GLU A 172 4.71 -21.98 20.10
N TYR A 173 4.01 -22.23 18.98
CA TYR A 173 3.50 -21.18 18.08
C TYR A 173 2.00 -20.91 18.25
N ARG A 174 1.28 -21.68 19.08
CA ARG A 174 -0.18 -21.57 19.20
C ARG A 174 -0.64 -20.28 19.85
N TYR A 175 0.17 -19.72 20.75
CA TYR A 175 -0.16 -18.50 21.51
C TYR A 175 -0.66 -17.36 20.60
N PHE A 176 0.03 -17.13 19.47
CA PHE A 176 -0.35 -16.08 18.51
C PHE A 176 -1.77 -16.29 17.97
N TYR A 177 -2.12 -17.51 17.57
CA TYR A 177 -3.43 -17.83 17.01
C TYR A 177 -4.52 -17.84 18.08
N GLU A 178 -4.20 -18.27 19.30
CA GLU A 178 -5.11 -18.23 20.44
C GLU A 178 -5.46 -16.78 20.83
N GLU A 179 -4.49 -15.88 20.84
CA GLU A 179 -4.73 -14.44 21.04
C GLU A 179 -5.63 -13.84 19.95
N ILE A 180 -5.47 -14.29 18.70
CA ILE A 180 -6.36 -13.89 17.60
C ILE A 180 -7.79 -14.37 17.84
N LEU A 181 -7.99 -15.59 18.36
CA LEU A 181 -9.32 -16.14 18.60
C LEU A 181 -10.07 -15.47 19.77
N LYS A 182 -9.35 -14.85 20.71
CA LYS A 182 -9.92 -14.11 21.85
C LYS A 182 -10.49 -12.75 21.45
N LYS A 183 -10.02 -12.15 20.36
CA LYS A 183 -10.49 -10.87 19.82
C LYS A 183 -11.73 -11.06 18.96
#